data_AF-A0A2V2ZNH0-F1
#
_entry.id   AF-A0A2V2ZNH0-F1
#
_cell.length_a   1.000
_cell.length_b   1.000
_cell.length_c   1.000
_cell.angle_alpha   90.00
_cell.angle_beta   90.00
_cell.angle_gamma   90.00
#
_symmetry.space_group_name_H-M   'P 1'
#
loop_
_entity.id
_entity.type
_entity.pdbx_description
1 polymer ?
#
loop_
_entity_poly.entity_id
_entity_poly.type
_entity_poly.pdbx_seq_one_letter_code
_entity_poly.pdbx_strand_id
1 'polypeptide(L)'
;MLILLIFIILISIIMIGFIISRNKAKEKRKIPKAFLTDSHSPPKIILLVLDSLMDEPLKKAIQENKAPALAFFLKNGQYSKNLVSSFPTMSVTIDSSLITGTYPDQHKIPGLVWFDNDKKQIITYGNGFFEILKLGFSNFAENIMHQYNIVDLNPKVKTIHEDLAQHKRKTASINALIYRGNDHHTLKVPKLIAKVSDLPGEYETAGPNMLSLGAFIRQDPNNKHIVKRLGLNDAFAVQELKYLLEKNILPEFTIMYLSENDHTVHKKGPTTTKGIEKLDKHLQEVLNMFPQWEDALNNYIWVITGDSYQSAVKKDKKEALINLKEILSDYRVLKLGKAVSKDDDIVITANERMAYIYKINESLSLENIAQTLQTDNRIGWIA
;
A
#
# COMPACT_ATOMS: atom_id res chain seq x y z
N MET A 1 14.20 -60.33 19.17
CA MET A 1 13.89 -59.55 20.40
C MET A 1 14.19 -58.06 20.24
N LEU A 2 15.36 -57.66 19.74
CA LEU A 2 15.76 -56.25 19.57
C LEU A 2 14.87 -55.45 18.58
N ILE A 3 14.48 -56.06 17.45
CA ILE A 3 13.64 -55.42 16.42
C ILE A 3 12.23 -55.10 16.95
N LEU A 4 11.66 -55.99 17.76
CA LEU A 4 10.34 -55.79 18.37
C LEU A 4 10.36 -54.62 19.38
N LEU A 5 11.47 -54.48 20.13
CA LEU A 5 11.65 -53.40 21.09
C LEU A 5 11.72 -52.03 20.41
N ILE A 6 12.44 -51.93 19.29
CA ILE A 6 12.56 -50.69 18.49
C ILE A 6 11.20 -50.28 17.94
N PHE A 7 10.40 -51.24 17.47
CA PHE A 7 9.07 -50.95 16.92
C PHE A 7 8.09 -50.42 17.99
N ILE A 8 8.13 -50.96 19.21
CA ILE A 8 7.32 -50.50 20.34
C ILE A 8 7.71 -49.08 20.76
N ILE A 9 9.00 -48.76 20.77
CA ILE A 9 9.49 -47.42 21.08
C ILE A 9 9.02 -46.41 20.03
N LEU A 10 9.09 -46.76 18.74
CA LEU A 10 8.66 -45.89 17.65
C LEU A 10 7.16 -45.56 17.73
N ILE A 11 6.32 -46.57 17.99
CA ILE A 11 4.88 -46.40 18.16
C ILE A 11 4.58 -45.52 19.38
N SER A 12 5.32 -45.71 20.48
CA SER A 12 5.15 -44.91 21.70
C SER A 12 5.49 -43.44 21.46
N ILE A 13 6.55 -43.16 20.69
CA ILE A 13 6.93 -41.78 20.32
C ILE A 13 5.84 -41.14 19.43
N ILE A 14 5.30 -41.89 18.47
CA ILE A 14 4.21 -41.40 17.59
C ILE A 14 2.94 -41.12 18.40
N MET A 15 2.57 -42.01 19.32
CA MET A 15 1.43 -41.84 20.22
C MET A 15 1.60 -40.63 21.15
N ILE A 16 2.79 -40.45 21.74
CA ILE A 16 3.11 -39.29 22.57
C ILE A 16 3.07 -38.01 21.74
N GLY A 17 3.60 -38.02 20.51
CA GLY A 17 3.51 -36.90 19.57
C GLY A 17 2.06 -36.55 19.22
N PHE A 18 1.20 -37.56 19.02
CA PHE A 18 -0.22 -37.36 18.77
C PHE A 18 -0.96 -36.79 19.99
N ILE A 19 -0.65 -37.26 21.20
CA ILE A 19 -1.25 -36.78 22.45
C ILE A 19 -0.80 -35.33 22.73
N ILE A 20 0.48 -35.00 22.52
CA ILE A 20 1.01 -33.63 22.69
C ILE A 20 0.39 -32.68 21.64
N SER A 21 0.27 -33.12 20.38
CA SER A 21 -0.37 -32.35 19.31
C SER A 21 -1.86 -32.11 19.63
N ARG A 22 -2.56 -33.14 20.11
CA ARG A 22 -3.98 -33.06 20.49
C ARG A 22 -4.21 -32.22 21.74
N ASN A 23 -3.26 -32.20 22.68
CA ASN A 23 -3.29 -31.32 23.86
C ASN A 23 -2.96 -29.86 23.50
N LYS A 24 -2.05 -29.60 22.57
CA LYS A 24 -1.86 -28.24 21.99
C LYS A 24 -3.09 -27.75 21.24
N ALA A 25 -3.80 -28.63 20.54
CA ALA A 25 -5.06 -28.29 19.88
C ALA A 25 -6.25 -28.12 20.87
N LYS A 26 -6.15 -28.69 22.08
CA LYS A 26 -7.16 -28.61 23.15
C LYS A 26 -6.90 -27.54 24.20
N GLU A 27 -5.77 -26.82 24.13
CA GLU A 27 -5.60 -25.60 24.90
C GLU A 27 -6.71 -24.64 24.45
N LYS A 28 -7.76 -24.51 25.27
CA LYS A 28 -8.92 -23.66 24.99
C LYS A 28 -8.39 -22.32 24.51
N ARG A 29 -8.52 -22.00 23.21
CA ARG A 29 -8.33 -20.65 22.70
C ARG A 29 -9.23 -19.77 23.57
N LYS A 30 -8.66 -19.06 24.53
CA LYS A 30 -9.37 -18.04 25.28
C LYS A 30 -9.75 -17.02 24.23
N ILE A 31 -11.00 -17.03 23.80
CA ILE A 31 -11.53 -16.05 22.86
C ILE A 31 -11.25 -14.68 23.49
N PRO A 32 -10.43 -13.82 22.85
CA PRO A 32 -10.14 -12.50 23.38
C PRO A 32 -11.42 -11.75 23.78
N LYS A 33 -11.38 -11.01 24.89
CA LYS A 33 -12.52 -10.19 25.35
C LYS A 33 -13.05 -9.27 24.25
N ALA A 34 -12.18 -8.83 23.32
CA ALA A 34 -12.53 -8.02 22.15
C ALA A 34 -13.60 -8.66 21.23
N PHE A 35 -13.78 -9.99 21.30
CA PHE A 35 -14.73 -10.76 20.49
C PHE A 35 -15.93 -11.27 21.30
N LEU A 36 -16.06 -10.86 22.57
CA LEU A 36 -17.04 -11.40 23.51
C LEU A 36 -18.00 -10.34 24.08
N THR A 37 -17.94 -9.09 23.61
CA THR A 37 -18.68 -8.00 24.25
C THR A 37 -19.76 -7.43 23.34
N ASP A 38 -21.01 -7.46 23.80
CA ASP A 38 -21.96 -6.36 23.60
C ASP A 38 -21.34 -5.14 24.30
N SER A 39 -20.55 -4.33 23.59
CA SER A 39 -19.87 -3.18 24.20
C SER A 39 -20.76 -1.94 24.09
N HIS A 40 -20.94 -1.22 25.20
CA HIS A 40 -21.56 0.11 25.24
C HIS A 40 -20.64 1.24 24.72
N SER A 41 -19.45 0.91 24.19
CA SER A 41 -18.54 1.88 23.62
C SER A 41 -18.88 2.14 22.14
N PRO A 42 -18.68 3.36 21.63
CA PRO A 42 -18.89 3.62 20.21
C PRO A 42 -18.00 2.68 19.36
N PRO A 43 -18.49 2.19 18.21
CA PRO A 43 -17.76 1.24 17.39
C PRO A 43 -16.46 1.87 16.85
N LYS A 44 -15.43 1.03 16.69
CA LYS A 44 -14.14 1.42 16.11
C LYS A 44 -14.20 1.31 14.59
N ILE A 45 -13.52 2.21 13.88
CA ILE A 45 -13.52 2.23 12.41
C ILE A 45 -12.26 1.53 11.89
N ILE A 46 -12.44 0.58 10.97
CA ILE A 46 -11.37 -0.08 10.24
C ILE A 46 -11.55 0.24 8.75
N LEU A 47 -10.66 1.06 8.21
CA LEU A 47 -10.57 1.36 6.78
C LEU A 47 -9.62 0.36 6.11
N LEU A 48 -10.17 -0.50 5.24
CA LEU A 48 -9.43 -1.41 4.39
C LEU A 48 -9.27 -0.80 3.00
N VAL A 49 -8.03 -0.49 2.63
CA VAL A 49 -7.69 -0.05 1.27
C VAL A 49 -7.16 -1.26 0.51
N LEU A 50 -7.90 -1.68 -0.51
CA LEU A 50 -7.64 -2.85 -1.34
C LEU A 50 -7.16 -2.38 -2.71
N ASP A 51 -5.85 -2.38 -2.91
CA ASP A 51 -5.23 -1.81 -4.10
C ASP A 51 -5.71 -2.49 -5.40
N SER A 52 -6.14 -1.69 -6.38
CA SER A 52 -6.77 -2.10 -7.63
C SER A 52 -8.02 -2.99 -7.49
N LEU A 53 -8.80 -2.81 -6.42
CA LEU A 53 -10.11 -3.48 -6.29
C LEU A 53 -11.15 -2.80 -7.20
N MET A 54 -11.70 -3.57 -8.14
CA MET A 54 -12.69 -3.10 -9.11
C MET A 54 -13.99 -3.91 -9.05
N ASP A 55 -15.12 -3.29 -9.41
CA ASP A 55 -16.48 -3.88 -9.33
C ASP A 55 -16.62 -5.21 -10.08
N GLU A 56 -16.19 -5.25 -11.34
CA GLU A 56 -16.36 -6.43 -12.20
C GLU A 56 -15.58 -7.67 -11.71
N PRO A 57 -14.26 -7.63 -11.48
CA PRO A 57 -13.53 -8.79 -10.98
C PRO A 57 -13.95 -9.18 -9.56
N LEU A 58 -14.38 -8.22 -8.72
CA LEU A 58 -14.94 -8.52 -7.39
C LEU A 58 -16.22 -9.35 -7.50
N LYS A 59 -17.20 -8.88 -8.27
CA LYS A 59 -18.46 -9.60 -8.47
C LYS A 59 -18.24 -10.98 -9.07
N LYS A 60 -17.32 -11.10 -10.04
CA LYS A 60 -16.95 -12.39 -10.61
C LYS A 60 -16.37 -13.34 -9.56
N ALA A 61 -15.44 -12.87 -8.73
CA ALA A 61 -14.85 -13.69 -7.67
C ALA A 61 -15.90 -14.17 -6.65
N ILE A 62 -16.88 -13.31 -6.31
CA ILE A 62 -18.00 -13.65 -5.43
C ILE A 62 -18.92 -14.69 -6.09
N GLN A 63 -19.33 -14.48 -7.34
CA GLN A 63 -20.19 -15.41 -8.10
C GLN A 63 -19.56 -16.80 -8.24
N GLU A 64 -18.24 -16.87 -8.40
CA GLU A 64 -17.49 -18.12 -8.47
C GLU A 64 -17.22 -18.75 -7.09
N ASN A 65 -17.78 -18.20 -6.01
CA ASN A 65 -17.57 -18.60 -4.61
C ASN A 65 -16.10 -18.59 -4.16
N LYS A 66 -15.30 -17.68 -4.71
CA LYS A 66 -13.86 -17.56 -4.39
C LYS A 66 -13.51 -16.34 -3.54
N ALA A 67 -14.50 -15.53 -3.19
CA ALA A 67 -14.35 -14.38 -2.30
C ALA A 67 -15.45 -14.33 -1.20
N PRO A 68 -15.58 -15.37 -0.36
CA PRO A 68 -16.64 -15.44 0.65
C PRO A 68 -16.56 -14.35 1.73
N ALA A 69 -15.37 -13.87 2.14
CA ALA A 69 -15.29 -12.80 3.14
C ALA A 69 -15.79 -11.46 2.58
N LEU A 70 -15.40 -11.11 1.36
CA LEU A 70 -15.91 -9.94 0.66
C LEU A 70 -17.41 -10.07 0.36
N ALA A 71 -17.89 -11.26 0.02
CA ALA A 71 -19.32 -11.53 -0.13
C ALA A 71 -20.08 -11.30 1.19
N PHE A 72 -19.50 -11.71 2.32
CA PHE A 72 -20.07 -11.47 3.65
C PHE A 72 -20.19 -9.97 3.96
N PHE A 73 -19.14 -9.18 3.72
CA PHE A 73 -19.21 -7.72 3.92
C PHE A 73 -20.24 -7.06 2.99
N LEU A 74 -20.30 -7.47 1.72
CA LEU A 74 -21.27 -6.94 0.75
C LEU A 74 -22.70 -7.26 1.18
N LYS A 75 -22.96 -8.48 1.65
CA LYS A 75 -24.30 -8.93 2.10
C LYS A 75 -24.78 -8.18 3.34
N ASN A 76 -23.89 -7.85 4.26
CA ASN A 76 -24.22 -7.24 5.55
C ASN A 76 -23.92 -5.73 5.63
N GLY A 77 -23.61 -5.10 4.50
CA GLY A 77 -23.19 -3.71 4.43
C GLY A 77 -23.87 -2.93 3.31
N GLN A 78 -23.30 -1.77 2.99
CA GLN A 78 -23.70 -0.95 1.86
C GLN A 78 -22.63 -0.99 0.77
N TYR A 79 -23.05 -1.11 -0.48
CA TYR A 79 -22.16 -1.20 -1.63
C TYR A 79 -22.42 -0.07 -2.61
N SER A 80 -21.36 0.67 -2.95
CA SER A 80 -21.38 1.69 -3.99
C SER A 80 -20.24 1.46 -4.97
N LYS A 81 -20.57 1.44 -6.27
CA LYS A 81 -19.59 1.40 -7.37
C LYS A 81 -19.21 2.79 -7.88
N ASN A 82 -19.77 3.85 -7.28
CA ASN A 82 -19.68 5.22 -7.78
C ASN A 82 -18.61 6.05 -7.05
N LEU A 83 -17.60 5.41 -6.47
CA LEU A 83 -16.46 6.13 -5.90
C LEU A 83 -15.58 6.67 -7.05
N VAL A 84 -15.31 7.97 -7.02
CA VAL A 84 -14.42 8.63 -7.98
C VAL A 84 -13.09 8.90 -7.30
N SER A 85 -12.02 8.35 -7.86
CA SER A 85 -10.67 8.54 -7.35
C SER A 85 -10.11 9.93 -7.68
N SER A 86 -9.01 10.30 -7.04
CA SER A 86 -8.29 11.56 -7.31
C SER A 86 -7.72 11.58 -8.73
N PHE A 87 -7.64 12.76 -9.33
CA PHE A 87 -6.88 12.97 -10.56
C PHE A 87 -5.59 13.75 -10.24
N PRO A 88 -4.42 13.26 -10.67
CA PRO A 88 -4.21 12.03 -11.43
C PRO A 88 -4.37 10.74 -10.62
N THR A 89 -4.81 9.68 -11.28
CA THR A 89 -5.03 8.35 -10.68
C THR A 89 -3.72 7.60 -10.50
N MET A 90 -2.85 8.12 -9.64
CA MET A 90 -1.57 7.51 -9.25
C MET A 90 -1.60 7.21 -7.76
N SER A 91 -1.12 6.04 -7.33
CA SER A 91 -1.32 5.55 -5.94
C SER A 91 -0.88 6.58 -4.89
N VAL A 92 0.31 7.19 -5.02
CA VAL A 92 0.77 8.23 -4.08
C VAL A 92 -0.13 9.46 -4.04
N THR A 93 -0.66 9.87 -5.18
CA THR A 93 -1.60 10.99 -5.30
C THR A 93 -2.93 10.64 -4.65
N ILE A 94 -3.45 9.45 -4.92
CA ILE A 94 -4.72 8.94 -4.40
C ILE A 94 -4.63 8.79 -2.89
N ASP A 95 -3.58 8.14 -2.39
CA ASP A 95 -3.35 7.93 -0.96
C ASP A 95 -3.23 9.28 -0.24
N SER A 96 -2.58 10.26 -0.87
CA SER A 96 -2.45 11.61 -0.31
C SER A 96 -3.82 12.27 -0.19
N SER A 97 -4.65 12.14 -1.24
CA SER A 97 -6.01 12.64 -1.21
C SER A 97 -6.89 11.92 -0.18
N LEU A 98 -6.76 10.60 -0.06
CA LEU A 98 -7.49 9.78 0.90
C LEU A 98 -7.16 10.17 2.34
N ILE A 99 -5.88 10.34 2.65
CA ILE A 99 -5.42 10.61 4.02
C ILE A 99 -5.60 12.08 4.42
N THR A 100 -5.59 13.03 3.48
CA THR A 100 -5.72 14.46 3.78
C THR A 100 -7.11 15.04 3.52
N GLY A 101 -7.95 14.35 2.74
CA GLY A 101 -9.23 14.89 2.27
C GLY A 101 -9.08 16.06 1.30
N THR A 102 -7.92 16.23 0.66
CA THR A 102 -7.63 17.32 -0.28
C THR A 102 -7.14 16.78 -1.63
N TYR A 103 -7.00 17.63 -2.64
CA TYR A 103 -6.50 17.27 -3.97
C TYR A 103 -5.04 17.71 -4.19
N PRO A 104 -4.38 17.30 -5.28
CA PRO A 104 -2.95 17.54 -5.48
C PRO A 104 -2.53 19.01 -5.53
N ASP A 105 -3.45 19.89 -5.90
CA ASP A 105 -3.29 21.34 -5.81
C ASP A 105 -3.07 21.82 -4.37
N GLN A 106 -3.55 21.07 -3.38
CA GLN A 106 -3.42 21.36 -1.95
C GLN A 106 -2.35 20.50 -1.27
N HIS A 107 -2.40 19.17 -1.38
CA HIS A 107 -1.43 18.30 -0.70
C HIS A 107 -0.06 18.23 -1.38
N LYS A 108 0.06 18.75 -2.62
CA LYS A 108 1.31 18.90 -3.38
C LYS A 108 2.02 17.61 -3.78
N ILE A 109 1.30 16.50 -3.83
CA ILE A 109 1.82 15.22 -4.34
C ILE A 109 1.19 14.94 -5.71
N PRO A 110 1.88 15.24 -6.82
CA PRO A 110 1.30 15.12 -8.16
C PRO A 110 1.43 13.70 -8.76
N GLY A 111 2.40 12.90 -8.33
CA GLY A 111 2.62 11.55 -8.87
C GLY A 111 3.83 10.85 -8.26
N LEU A 112 4.12 9.64 -8.75
CA LEU A 112 5.28 8.83 -8.34
C LEU A 112 6.60 9.51 -8.72
N VAL A 113 6.65 10.18 -9.87
CA VAL A 113 7.82 10.91 -10.35
C VAL A 113 7.41 12.31 -10.77
N TRP A 114 8.07 13.33 -10.25
CA TRP A 114 7.78 14.73 -10.57
C TRP A 114 9.05 15.58 -10.42
N PHE A 115 9.01 16.79 -10.95
CA PHE A 115 10.16 17.70 -10.89
C PHE A 115 9.91 18.81 -9.89
N ASP A 116 10.77 18.89 -8.88
CA ASP A 116 10.78 19.99 -7.92
C ASP A 116 11.54 21.16 -8.57
N ASN A 117 10.79 22.18 -8.98
CA ASN A 117 11.35 23.33 -9.66
C ASN A 117 12.20 24.23 -8.74
N ASP A 118 11.93 24.22 -7.44
CA ASP A 118 12.67 25.02 -6.46
C ASP A 118 14.02 24.37 -6.15
N LYS A 119 14.02 23.04 -5.96
CA LYS A 119 15.24 22.26 -5.72
C LYS A 119 15.97 21.86 -7.00
N LYS A 120 15.36 22.11 -8.17
CA LYS A 120 15.87 21.75 -9.51
C LYS A 120 16.28 20.27 -9.60
N GLN A 121 15.40 19.38 -9.13
CA GLN A 121 15.65 17.93 -9.13
C GLN A 121 14.39 17.12 -9.38
N ILE A 122 14.58 15.90 -9.92
CA ILE A 122 13.50 14.92 -10.05
C ILE A 122 13.30 14.24 -8.70
N ILE A 123 12.08 14.32 -8.18
CA ILE A 123 11.61 13.58 -7.03
C ILE A 123 10.97 12.28 -7.52
N THR A 124 11.21 11.20 -6.79
CA THR A 124 10.65 9.89 -7.10
C THR A 124 10.40 9.09 -5.84
N TYR A 125 9.20 8.54 -5.75
CA TYR A 125 8.78 7.59 -4.74
C TYR A 125 8.84 6.14 -5.25
N GLY A 126 9.49 5.93 -6.40
CA GLY A 126 9.73 4.65 -7.06
C GLY A 126 8.62 4.25 -8.02
N ASN A 127 8.92 4.32 -9.31
CA ASN A 127 8.07 3.93 -10.44
C ASN A 127 8.44 2.55 -11.00
N GLY A 128 9.36 1.82 -10.36
CA GLY A 128 9.74 0.47 -10.76
C GLY A 128 11.16 0.04 -10.35
N PHE A 129 11.44 -1.26 -10.49
CA PHE A 129 12.70 -1.90 -10.11
C PHE A 129 13.95 -1.28 -10.78
N PHE A 130 13.86 -0.91 -12.06
CA PHE A 130 14.97 -0.27 -12.79
C PHE A 130 15.30 1.13 -12.29
N GLU A 131 14.30 1.85 -11.76
CA GLU A 131 14.50 3.18 -11.19
C GLU A 131 15.19 3.08 -9.83
N ILE A 132 14.77 2.11 -9.00
CA ILE A 132 15.40 1.78 -7.72
C ILE A 132 16.89 1.40 -7.91
N LEU A 133 17.21 0.61 -8.95
CA LEU A 133 18.60 0.28 -9.28
C LEU A 133 19.42 1.51 -9.72
N LYS A 134 18.82 2.42 -10.49
CA LYS A 134 19.53 3.58 -11.04
C LYS A 134 19.74 4.69 -10.02
N LEU A 135 18.78 4.90 -9.12
CA LEU A 135 18.81 5.94 -8.10
C LEU A 135 19.40 5.46 -6.77
N GLY A 136 19.52 4.14 -6.58
CA GLY A 136 19.95 3.51 -5.35
C GLY A 136 18.77 3.21 -4.42
N PHE A 137 18.79 2.01 -3.83
CA PHE A 137 17.79 1.57 -2.86
C PHE A 137 17.72 2.49 -1.63
N SER A 138 18.85 3.09 -1.22
CA SER A 138 18.90 4.04 -0.11
C SER A 138 18.02 5.25 -0.35
N ASN A 139 18.21 5.93 -1.49
CA ASN A 139 17.45 7.11 -1.83
C ASN A 139 15.95 6.81 -1.95
N PHE A 140 15.58 5.62 -2.47
CA PHE A 140 14.17 5.20 -2.51
C PHE A 140 13.56 5.05 -1.11
N ALA A 141 14.27 4.36 -0.21
CA ALA A 141 13.81 4.12 1.15
C ALA A 141 13.70 5.43 1.94
N GLU A 142 14.69 6.30 1.85
CA GLU A 142 14.66 7.65 2.43
C GLU A 142 13.54 8.51 1.83
N ASN A 143 13.36 8.46 0.50
CA ASN A 143 12.33 9.23 -0.18
C ASN A 143 10.92 8.82 0.25
N ILE A 144 10.63 7.52 0.39
CA ILE A 144 9.30 7.08 0.84
C ILE A 144 9.10 7.32 2.34
N MET A 145 10.10 7.00 3.16
CA MET A 145 9.91 7.02 4.62
C MET A 145 9.97 8.42 5.20
N HIS A 146 10.86 9.28 4.69
CA HIS A 146 11.07 10.63 5.23
C HIS A 146 10.57 11.70 4.27
N GLN A 147 11.13 11.77 3.04
CA GLN A 147 10.84 12.86 2.11
C GLN A 147 9.34 12.98 1.82
N TYR A 148 8.68 11.85 1.54
CA TYR A 148 7.27 11.81 1.17
C TYR A 148 6.34 12.28 2.29
N ASN A 149 6.51 11.76 3.52
CA ASN A 149 5.62 12.05 4.64
C ASN A 149 5.90 13.40 5.30
N ILE A 150 7.18 13.78 5.39
CA ILE A 150 7.62 14.92 6.21
C ILE A 150 7.88 16.17 5.37
N VAL A 151 8.42 16.02 4.16
CA VAL A 151 8.92 17.16 3.37
C VAL A 151 7.98 17.51 2.22
N ASP A 152 7.58 16.55 1.40
CA ASP A 152 6.87 16.79 0.15
C ASP A 152 5.36 16.94 0.35
N LEU A 153 4.77 16.16 1.25
CA LEU A 153 3.37 16.32 1.61
C LEU A 153 3.19 17.68 2.31
N ASN A 154 2.36 18.55 1.75
CA ASN A 154 2.23 19.92 2.22
C ASN A 154 1.97 19.99 3.75
N PRO A 155 2.81 20.66 4.55
CA PRO A 155 2.65 20.72 6.01
C PRO A 155 1.43 21.55 6.44
N LYS A 156 0.82 22.31 5.52
CA LYS A 156 -0.39 23.11 5.78
C LYS A 156 -1.68 22.31 5.68
N VAL A 157 -1.67 21.12 5.08
CA VAL A 157 -2.84 20.23 5.07
C VAL A 157 -2.68 19.20 6.19
N LYS A 158 -3.76 18.92 6.93
CA LYS A 158 -3.72 17.88 7.96
C LYS A 158 -4.04 16.52 7.36
N THR A 159 -3.41 15.47 7.87
CA THR A 159 -3.90 14.12 7.68
C THR A 159 -5.08 13.83 8.62
N ILE A 160 -5.84 12.78 8.32
CA ILE A 160 -6.87 12.26 9.23
C ILE A 160 -6.29 11.86 10.59
N HIS A 161 -5.04 11.40 10.63
CA HIS A 161 -4.34 11.08 11.88
C HIS A 161 -4.09 12.34 12.72
N GLU A 162 -3.62 13.42 12.09
CA GLU A 162 -3.38 14.70 12.75
C GLU A 162 -4.69 15.34 13.22
N ASP A 163 -5.74 15.31 12.40
CA ASP A 163 -7.05 15.88 12.73
C ASP A 163 -7.74 15.13 13.88
N LEU A 164 -7.73 13.78 13.85
CA LEU A 164 -8.27 12.96 14.93
C LEU A 164 -7.48 13.12 16.24
N ALA A 165 -6.16 13.28 16.16
CA ALA A 165 -5.33 13.54 17.33
C ALA A 165 -5.67 14.88 18.02
N GLN A 166 -6.04 15.92 17.26
CA GLN A 166 -6.52 17.19 17.83
C GLN A 166 -7.81 17.02 18.64
N HIS A 167 -8.63 16.05 18.25
CA HIS A 167 -9.84 15.65 18.97
C HIS A 167 -9.59 14.57 20.04
N LYS A 168 -8.32 14.33 20.41
CA LYS A 168 -7.89 13.34 21.39
C LYS A 168 -8.33 11.91 21.05
N ARG A 169 -8.51 11.61 19.76
CA ARG A 169 -8.82 10.26 19.26
C ARG A 169 -7.53 9.59 18.81
N LYS A 170 -7.38 8.31 19.16
CA LYS A 170 -6.20 7.55 18.75
C LYS A 170 -6.42 6.93 17.38
N THR A 171 -5.33 6.77 16.64
CA THR A 171 -5.35 6.14 15.32
C THR A 171 -4.23 5.13 15.14
N ALA A 172 -4.41 4.20 14.20
CA ALA A 172 -3.39 3.27 13.73
C ALA A 172 -3.26 3.29 12.22
N SER A 173 -2.04 3.06 11.72
CA SER A 173 -1.76 2.85 10.30
C SER A 173 -0.96 1.56 10.12
N ILE A 174 -1.48 0.67 9.27
CA ILE A 174 -0.88 -0.61 8.95
C ILE A 174 -0.59 -0.64 7.45
N ASN A 175 0.69 -0.58 7.10
CA ASN A 175 1.23 -0.64 5.74
C ASN A 175 0.75 0.45 4.77
N ALA A 176 0.04 1.48 5.22
CA ALA A 176 -0.16 2.68 4.39
C ALA A 176 1.16 3.46 4.30
N LEU A 177 1.57 3.83 3.08
CA LEU A 177 2.84 4.54 2.86
C LEU A 177 2.78 6.00 3.28
N ILE A 178 1.59 6.60 3.30
CA ILE A 178 1.33 7.87 3.95
C ILE A 178 0.73 7.60 5.31
N TYR A 179 1.41 8.08 6.33
CA TYR A 179 1.04 7.84 7.71
C TYR A 179 1.31 9.06 8.59
N ARG A 180 1.67 10.23 8.03
CA ARG A 180 2.00 11.42 8.83
C ARG A 180 0.98 11.65 9.95
N GLY A 181 1.49 11.80 11.17
CA GLY A 181 0.74 12.08 12.38
C GLY A 181 1.61 12.81 13.41
N ASN A 182 1.13 12.95 14.64
CA ASN A 182 1.77 13.77 15.67
C ASN A 182 2.74 12.99 16.59
N ASP A 183 2.71 11.65 16.57
CA ASP A 183 3.48 10.83 17.50
C ASP A 183 4.83 10.44 16.88
N HIS A 184 5.90 10.56 17.66
CA HIS A 184 7.25 10.19 17.22
C HIS A 184 7.43 8.67 17.13
N HIS A 185 8.04 8.20 16.05
CA HIS A 185 8.39 6.81 15.82
C HIS A 185 9.81 6.67 15.27
N THR A 186 10.46 5.57 15.66
CA THR A 186 11.76 5.16 15.09
C THR A 186 11.55 3.96 14.16
N LEU A 187 11.83 4.16 12.87
CA LEU A 187 11.84 3.12 11.85
C LEU A 187 13.20 2.44 11.82
N LYS A 188 13.24 1.11 11.90
CA LYS A 188 14.48 0.33 11.93
C LYS A 188 14.78 -0.27 10.56
N VAL A 189 15.89 0.12 9.95
CA VAL A 189 16.33 -0.44 8.69
C VAL A 189 16.86 -1.86 8.92
N PRO A 190 16.41 -2.87 8.15
CA PRO A 190 16.94 -4.23 8.27
C PRO A 190 18.47 -4.25 8.14
N LYS A 191 19.16 -4.89 9.09
CA LYS A 191 20.64 -4.86 9.20
C LYS A 191 21.38 -5.23 7.90
N LEU A 192 20.85 -6.15 7.11
CA LEU A 192 21.47 -6.54 5.85
C LEU A 192 21.45 -5.38 4.85
N ILE A 193 20.34 -4.63 4.79
CA ILE A 193 20.17 -3.45 3.94
C ILE A 193 21.10 -2.33 4.41
N ALA A 194 21.08 -2.01 5.70
CA ALA A 194 21.94 -0.95 6.25
C ALA A 194 23.44 -1.22 6.07
N LYS A 195 23.86 -2.49 5.92
CA LYS A 195 25.27 -2.85 5.66
C LYS A 195 25.70 -2.71 4.20
N VAL A 196 24.77 -2.82 3.27
CA VAL A 196 25.06 -2.84 1.81
C VAL A 196 24.60 -1.56 1.11
N SER A 197 24.17 -0.58 1.89
CA SER A 197 23.60 0.67 1.40
C SER A 197 24.00 1.81 2.34
N ASP A 198 23.97 3.05 1.86
CA ASP A 198 24.29 4.23 2.67
C ASP A 198 23.16 4.64 3.66
N LEU A 199 22.18 3.75 3.89
CA LEU A 199 21.09 4.01 4.81
C LEU A 199 21.55 3.99 6.27
N PRO A 200 21.15 4.95 7.12
CA PRO A 200 21.28 4.83 8.55
C PRO A 200 20.51 3.60 9.05
N GLY A 201 20.95 3.06 10.19
CA GLY A 201 20.28 1.90 10.81
C GLY A 201 18.87 2.20 11.31
N GLU A 202 18.59 3.47 11.61
CA GLU A 202 17.31 3.94 12.13
C GLU A 202 16.96 5.31 11.54
N TYR A 203 15.66 5.59 11.42
CA TYR A 203 15.08 6.85 10.96
C TYR A 203 14.00 7.33 11.93
N GLU A 204 14.04 8.60 12.28
CA GLU A 204 12.94 9.23 13.03
C GLU A 204 11.84 9.71 12.08
N THR A 205 10.60 9.50 12.46
CA THR A 205 9.41 9.96 11.72
C THR A 205 8.29 10.34 12.69
N ALA A 206 7.24 10.96 12.16
CA ALA A 206 6.04 11.30 12.89
C ALA A 206 4.81 10.64 12.26
N GLY A 207 4.03 9.93 13.07
CA GLY A 207 2.97 9.03 12.61
C GLY A 207 1.76 8.98 13.55
N PRO A 208 0.81 8.07 13.32
CA PRO A 208 -0.33 7.85 14.20
C PRO A 208 0.12 7.22 15.52
N ASN A 209 -0.80 7.02 16.47
CA ASN A 209 -0.46 6.43 17.76
C ASN A 209 0.10 5.01 17.67
N MET A 210 -0.31 4.25 16.65
CA MET A 210 0.26 2.93 16.36
C MET A 210 0.63 2.84 14.89
N LEU A 211 1.91 2.68 14.61
CA LEU A 211 2.43 2.56 13.25
C LEU A 211 2.99 1.15 13.03
N SER A 212 2.56 0.50 11.95
CA SER A 212 3.16 -0.71 11.41
C SER A 212 3.50 -0.48 9.95
N LEU A 213 4.78 -0.61 9.59
CA LEU A 213 5.26 -0.42 8.24
C LEU A 213 6.30 -1.48 7.93
N GLY A 214 5.82 -2.62 7.41
CA GLY A 214 6.62 -3.77 7.03
C GLY A 214 7.76 -4.12 8.00
N ALA A 215 8.96 -4.31 7.45
CA ALA A 215 10.15 -4.68 8.21
C ALA A 215 10.71 -3.53 9.07
N PHE A 216 10.18 -2.30 8.94
CA PHE A 216 10.73 -1.11 9.57
C PHE A 216 10.19 -0.86 10.98
N ILE A 217 8.88 -1.09 11.19
CA ILE A 217 8.23 -0.98 12.49
C ILE A 217 7.02 -1.90 12.52
N ARG A 218 6.79 -2.57 13.66
CA ARG A 218 5.69 -3.52 13.84
C ARG A 218 5.24 -3.55 15.30
N GLN A 219 3.96 -3.83 15.49
CA GLN A 219 3.32 -4.00 16.80
C GLN A 219 3.41 -5.46 17.26
N ASP A 220 3.27 -6.44 16.36
CA ASP A 220 3.47 -7.84 16.71
C ASP A 220 4.96 -8.22 16.62
N PRO A 221 5.65 -8.48 17.76
CA PRO A 221 7.05 -8.89 17.73
C PRO A 221 7.26 -10.24 17.03
N ASN A 222 6.20 -11.05 16.89
CA ASN A 222 6.23 -12.37 16.26
C ASN A 222 5.85 -12.33 14.77
N ASN A 223 5.56 -11.16 14.20
CA ASN A 223 5.24 -11.07 12.78
C ASN A 223 6.47 -11.40 11.91
N LYS A 224 6.41 -12.55 11.24
CA LYS A 224 7.50 -13.08 10.41
C LYS A 224 7.37 -12.71 8.93
N HIS A 225 6.30 -12.03 8.52
CA HIS A 225 6.02 -11.71 7.11
C HIS A 225 6.86 -10.53 6.59
N ILE A 226 8.09 -10.36 7.08
CA ILE A 226 8.96 -9.20 6.84
C ILE A 226 9.89 -9.33 5.64
N VAL A 227 10.04 -10.52 5.07
CA VAL A 227 11.02 -10.77 3.98
C VAL A 227 10.47 -10.33 2.63
N LYS A 228 9.28 -10.83 2.28
CA LYS A 228 8.63 -10.52 1.01
C LYS A 228 8.30 -9.03 0.95
N ARG A 229 8.83 -8.33 -0.06
CA ARG A 229 8.67 -6.87 -0.22
C ARG A 229 8.97 -6.09 1.07
N LEU A 230 9.92 -6.57 1.88
CA LEU A 230 10.26 -5.94 3.16
C LEU A 230 9.04 -5.75 4.09
N GLY A 231 8.11 -6.69 4.09
CA GLY A 231 6.91 -6.61 4.92
C GLY A 231 5.76 -5.76 4.36
N LEU A 232 5.96 -5.11 3.21
CA LEU A 232 4.88 -4.43 2.46
C LEU A 232 4.07 -5.46 1.66
N ASN A 233 3.38 -6.35 2.39
CA ASN A 233 2.55 -7.42 1.85
C ASN A 233 1.34 -7.68 2.75
N ASP A 234 0.31 -8.32 2.19
CA ASP A 234 -0.99 -8.49 2.84
C ASP A 234 -0.90 -9.37 4.10
N ALA A 235 -0.05 -10.41 4.09
CA ALA A 235 0.12 -11.30 5.25
C ALA A 235 0.72 -10.58 6.46
N PHE A 236 1.64 -9.64 6.24
CA PHE A 236 2.15 -8.78 7.31
C PHE A 236 1.02 -7.92 7.88
N ALA A 237 0.29 -7.20 7.02
CA ALA A 237 -0.76 -6.27 7.45
C ALA A 237 -1.86 -6.99 8.23
N VAL A 238 -2.29 -8.15 7.75
CA VAL A 238 -3.30 -8.99 8.41
C VAL A 238 -2.81 -9.51 9.76
N GLN A 239 -1.54 -9.93 9.87
CA GLN A 239 -0.98 -10.36 11.16
C GLN A 239 -0.93 -9.21 12.18
N GLU A 240 -0.61 -7.98 11.76
CA GLU A 240 -0.67 -6.81 12.63
C GLU A 240 -2.10 -6.53 13.11
N LEU A 241 -3.08 -6.53 12.21
CA LEU A 241 -4.48 -6.30 12.59
C LEU A 241 -4.98 -7.39 13.56
N LYS A 242 -4.66 -8.65 13.30
CA LYS A 242 -4.99 -9.78 14.19
C LYS A 242 -4.39 -9.56 15.59
N TYR A 243 -3.13 -9.11 15.67
CA TYR A 243 -2.50 -8.81 16.94
C TYR A 243 -3.22 -7.68 17.70
N LEU A 244 -3.58 -6.58 17.04
CA LEU A 244 -4.31 -5.46 17.67
C LEU A 244 -5.68 -5.90 18.20
N LEU A 245 -6.39 -6.75 17.44
CA LEU A 245 -7.68 -7.33 17.84
C LEU A 245 -7.51 -8.30 19.03
N GLU A 246 -6.56 -9.24 18.95
CA GLU A 246 -6.26 -10.21 20.03
C GLU A 246 -5.91 -9.55 21.35
N LYS A 247 -5.14 -8.45 21.30
CA LYS A 247 -4.73 -7.69 22.48
C LYS A 247 -5.79 -6.69 22.96
N ASN A 248 -6.87 -6.51 22.22
CA ASN A 248 -7.89 -5.49 22.47
C ASN A 248 -7.31 -4.06 22.57
N ILE A 249 -6.34 -3.75 21.71
CA ILE A 249 -5.65 -2.44 21.69
C ILE A 249 -5.89 -1.66 20.39
N LEU A 250 -6.76 -2.16 19.50
CA LEU A 250 -7.16 -1.42 18.30
C LEU A 250 -7.70 -0.02 18.68
N PRO A 251 -7.20 1.07 18.10
CA PRO A 251 -7.68 2.43 18.39
C PRO A 251 -9.02 2.74 17.69
N GLU A 252 -9.56 3.95 17.89
CA GLU A 252 -10.86 4.37 17.34
C GLU A 252 -10.89 4.40 15.80
N PHE A 253 -9.75 4.66 15.16
CA PHE A 253 -9.61 4.58 13.70
C PHE A 253 -8.35 3.81 13.33
N THR A 254 -8.47 2.83 12.45
CA THR A 254 -7.34 2.07 11.91
C THR A 254 -7.44 2.03 10.39
N ILE A 255 -6.38 2.44 9.69
CA ILE A 255 -6.23 2.18 8.26
C ILE A 255 -5.31 0.96 8.05
N MET A 256 -5.72 0.04 7.19
CA MET A 256 -4.93 -1.10 6.74
C MET A 256 -4.89 -1.14 5.21
N TYR A 257 -3.68 -1.13 4.66
CA TYR A 257 -3.45 -1.15 3.21
C TYR A 257 -3.02 -2.56 2.75
N LEU A 258 -3.73 -3.10 1.76
CA LEU A 258 -3.47 -4.42 1.15
C LEU A 258 -3.15 -4.23 -0.34
N SER A 259 -1.87 -4.38 -0.69
CA SER A 259 -1.31 -3.96 -1.99
C SER A 259 -1.08 -5.09 -2.98
N GLU A 260 -1.27 -6.36 -2.61
CA GLU A 260 -0.86 -7.46 -3.51
C GLU A 260 -1.82 -7.72 -4.68
N ASN A 261 -3.06 -7.25 -4.60
CA ASN A 261 -4.02 -7.40 -5.69
C ASN A 261 -3.58 -6.61 -6.92
N ASP A 262 -3.14 -5.38 -6.74
CA ASP A 262 -2.57 -4.49 -7.77
C ASP A 262 -1.48 -5.17 -8.61
N HIS A 263 -0.49 -5.78 -7.96
CA HIS A 263 0.55 -6.54 -8.67
C HIS A 263 0.01 -7.65 -9.58
N THR A 264 -1.08 -8.29 -9.14
CA THR A 264 -1.73 -9.33 -9.94
C THR A 264 -2.48 -8.72 -11.12
N VAL A 265 -3.13 -7.57 -10.92
CA VAL A 265 -3.83 -6.81 -11.94
C VAL A 265 -2.87 -6.26 -12.99
N HIS A 266 -1.78 -5.58 -12.61
CA HIS A 266 -0.76 -5.10 -13.55
C HIS A 266 -0.18 -6.23 -14.42
N LYS A 267 0.01 -7.43 -13.83
CA LYS A 267 0.58 -8.57 -14.55
C LYS A 267 -0.41 -9.29 -15.47
N LYS A 268 -1.68 -9.40 -15.06
CA LYS A 268 -2.67 -10.28 -15.72
C LYS A 268 -3.82 -9.52 -16.39
N GLY A 269 -3.90 -8.23 -16.19
CA GLY A 269 -4.98 -7.36 -16.68
C GLY A 269 -6.14 -7.21 -15.68
N PRO A 270 -7.01 -6.21 -15.91
CA PRO A 270 -8.02 -5.76 -14.96
C PRO A 270 -9.16 -6.75 -14.70
N THR A 271 -9.36 -7.73 -15.57
CA THR A 271 -10.43 -8.74 -15.41
C THR A 271 -10.01 -9.94 -14.55
N THR A 272 -8.78 -9.94 -14.01
CA THR A 272 -8.27 -11.04 -13.20
C THR A 272 -8.93 -11.07 -11.82
N THR A 273 -9.33 -12.25 -11.36
CA THR A 273 -9.85 -12.46 -9.99
C THR A 273 -8.75 -12.88 -9.01
N LYS A 274 -7.56 -13.27 -9.50
CA LYS A 274 -6.58 -14.02 -8.71
C LYS A 274 -5.98 -13.26 -7.53
N GLY A 275 -5.90 -11.93 -7.60
CA GLY A 275 -5.48 -11.10 -6.48
C GLY A 275 -6.55 -11.08 -5.39
N ILE A 276 -7.80 -10.79 -5.78
CA ILE A 276 -8.99 -10.84 -4.92
C ILE A 276 -9.13 -12.19 -4.20
N GLU A 277 -8.98 -13.31 -4.92
CA GLU A 277 -9.05 -14.67 -4.33
C GLU A 277 -8.01 -14.90 -3.22
N LYS A 278 -6.83 -14.28 -3.31
CA LYS A 278 -5.78 -14.39 -2.28
C LYS A 278 -6.03 -13.45 -1.12
N LEU A 279 -6.39 -12.21 -1.44
CA LEU A 279 -6.74 -11.19 -0.47
C LEU A 279 -7.90 -11.64 0.42
N ASP A 280 -8.94 -12.23 -0.17
CA ASP A 280 -10.11 -12.71 0.56
C ASP A 280 -9.73 -13.78 1.60
N LYS A 281 -8.76 -14.66 1.31
CA LYS A 281 -8.26 -15.63 2.30
C LYS A 281 -7.66 -14.95 3.52
N HIS A 282 -6.95 -13.85 3.33
CA HIS A 282 -6.42 -13.07 4.44
C HIS A 282 -7.54 -12.40 5.24
N LEU A 283 -8.60 -11.91 4.60
CA LEU A 283 -9.78 -11.39 5.30
C LEU A 283 -10.51 -12.49 6.08
N GLN A 284 -10.60 -13.71 5.52
CA GLN A 284 -11.12 -14.87 6.24
C GLN A 284 -10.28 -15.18 7.50
N GLU A 285 -8.95 -15.04 7.46
CA GLU A 285 -8.12 -15.21 8.67
C GLU A 285 -8.51 -14.25 9.80
N VAL A 286 -8.87 -13.00 9.46
CA VAL A 286 -9.34 -12.00 10.43
C VAL A 286 -10.74 -12.36 10.94
N LEU A 287 -11.68 -12.65 10.04
CA LEU A 287 -13.06 -13.01 10.40
C LEU A 287 -13.11 -14.30 11.24
N ASN A 288 -12.23 -15.27 10.98
CA ASN A 288 -12.12 -16.52 11.72
C ASN A 288 -11.53 -16.36 13.14
N MET A 289 -11.14 -15.16 13.54
CA MET A 289 -10.80 -14.86 14.94
C MET A 289 -12.04 -14.75 15.82
N PHE A 290 -13.17 -14.38 15.21
CA PHE A 290 -14.44 -14.19 15.88
C PHE A 290 -15.18 -15.54 16.03
N PRO A 291 -16.01 -15.71 17.06
CA PRO A 291 -16.83 -16.93 17.20
C PRO A 291 -17.69 -17.19 15.97
N GLN A 292 -18.35 -16.15 15.45
CA GLN A 292 -19.04 -16.09 14.17
C GLN A 292 -18.59 -14.83 13.41
N TRP A 293 -18.69 -14.83 12.07
CA TRP A 293 -18.27 -13.67 11.27
C TRP A 293 -19.12 -12.44 11.59
N GLU A 294 -20.40 -12.62 11.91
CA GLU A 294 -21.34 -11.57 12.32
C GLU A 294 -20.84 -10.80 13.55
N ASP A 295 -20.10 -11.44 14.46
CA ASP A 295 -19.54 -10.78 15.64
C ASP A 295 -18.50 -9.71 15.26
N ALA A 296 -17.90 -9.81 14.07
CA ALA A 296 -17.00 -8.80 13.53
C ALA A 296 -17.71 -7.47 13.21
N LEU A 297 -19.05 -7.47 13.13
CA LEU A 297 -19.84 -6.28 12.81
C LEU A 297 -20.40 -5.58 14.05
N ASN A 298 -20.36 -6.20 15.23
CA ASN A 298 -21.00 -5.67 16.44
C ASN A 298 -20.29 -4.44 17.03
N ASN A 299 -18.95 -4.41 17.01
CA ASN A 299 -18.14 -3.34 17.62
C ASN A 299 -17.22 -2.62 16.62
N TYR A 300 -17.29 -2.99 15.34
CA TYR A 300 -16.38 -2.48 14.31
C TYR A 300 -17.18 -2.05 13.08
N ILE A 301 -16.92 -0.82 12.62
CA ILE A 301 -17.37 -0.33 11.33
C ILE A 301 -16.26 -0.61 10.32
N TRP A 302 -16.55 -1.45 9.33
CA TRP A 302 -15.62 -1.76 8.24
C TRP A 302 -15.93 -0.88 7.04
N VAL A 303 -14.95 -0.06 6.65
CA VAL A 303 -14.99 0.70 5.40
C VAL A 303 -14.02 0.03 4.45
N ILE A 304 -14.51 -0.49 3.32
CA ILE A 304 -13.69 -1.22 2.36
C ILE A 304 -13.72 -0.47 1.04
N THR A 305 -12.55 -0.10 0.54
CA THR A 305 -12.43 0.67 -0.70
C THR A 305 -11.32 0.15 -1.60
N GLY A 306 -11.54 0.27 -2.91
CA GLY A 306 -10.43 0.31 -3.87
C GLY A 306 -9.82 1.71 -3.90
N ASP A 307 -8.57 1.83 -4.33
CA ASP A 307 -7.90 3.10 -4.58
C ASP A 307 -8.22 3.64 -5.98
N SER A 308 -8.14 2.78 -7.01
CA SER A 308 -8.24 3.17 -8.41
C SER A 308 -8.71 2.03 -9.33
N TYR A 309 -9.10 2.43 -10.55
CA TYR A 309 -9.42 1.51 -11.63
C TYR A 309 -8.20 1.30 -12.54
N GLN A 310 -7.99 0.05 -12.97
CA GLN A 310 -6.92 -0.32 -13.89
C GLN A 310 -7.46 -0.54 -15.30
N SER A 311 -6.81 0.05 -16.30
CA SER A 311 -7.22 -0.10 -17.70
C SER A 311 -6.45 -1.20 -18.41
N ALA A 312 -7.10 -1.86 -19.37
CA ALA A 312 -6.40 -2.78 -20.25
C ALA A 312 -5.42 -2.00 -21.15
N VAL A 313 -4.23 -2.57 -21.35
CA VAL A 313 -3.21 -2.06 -22.27
C VAL A 313 -3.07 -3.03 -23.42
N LYS A 314 -2.85 -2.50 -24.64
CA LYS A 314 -2.61 -3.34 -25.82
C LYS A 314 -1.38 -4.23 -25.60
N LYS A 315 -1.44 -5.46 -26.12
CA LYS A 315 -0.34 -6.44 -25.98
C LYS A 315 0.90 -6.04 -26.78
N ASP A 316 0.70 -5.46 -27.96
CA ASP A 316 1.83 -4.97 -28.76
C ASP A 316 2.36 -3.67 -28.13
N LYS A 317 3.60 -3.73 -27.66
CA LYS A 317 4.30 -2.58 -27.08
C LYS A 317 4.48 -1.44 -28.07
N LYS A 318 4.65 -1.72 -29.36
CA LYS A 318 4.80 -0.66 -30.38
C LYS A 318 3.53 0.15 -30.52
N GLU A 319 2.37 -0.50 -30.42
CA GLU A 319 1.09 0.19 -30.41
C GLU A 319 0.79 0.86 -29.07
N ALA A 320 1.14 0.22 -27.96
CA ALA A 320 0.79 0.67 -26.61
C ALA A 320 1.66 1.81 -26.07
N LEU A 321 2.96 1.80 -26.37
CA LEU A 321 3.93 2.66 -25.72
C LEU A 321 4.15 3.96 -26.50
N ILE A 322 3.99 5.08 -25.79
CA ILE A 322 4.29 6.42 -26.30
C ILE A 322 5.70 6.79 -25.86
N ASN A 323 6.63 6.88 -26.80
CA ASN A 323 8.03 7.19 -26.52
C ASN A 323 8.25 8.70 -26.53
N LEU A 324 7.98 9.37 -25.40
CA LEU A 324 8.09 10.83 -25.30
C LEU A 324 9.49 11.37 -25.63
N LYS A 325 10.55 10.59 -25.41
CA LYS A 325 11.92 11.01 -25.76
C LYS A 325 12.18 11.03 -27.26
N GLU A 326 11.49 10.18 -28.00
CA GLU A 326 11.56 10.12 -29.45
C GLU A 326 10.69 11.20 -30.08
N ILE A 327 9.47 11.40 -29.56
CA ILE A 327 8.57 12.47 -30.02
C ILE A 327 9.18 13.85 -29.77
N LEU A 328 9.89 14.02 -28.65
CA LEU A 328 10.54 15.28 -28.25
C LEU A 328 12.06 15.23 -28.47
N SER A 329 12.53 14.55 -29.52
CA SER A 329 13.96 14.36 -29.80
C SER A 329 14.71 15.66 -30.07
N ASP A 330 13.99 16.71 -30.48
CA ASP A 330 14.56 18.04 -30.76
C ASP A 330 14.94 18.80 -29.48
N TYR A 331 14.54 18.29 -28.31
CA TYR A 331 14.81 18.89 -27.01
C TYR A 331 15.84 18.08 -26.21
N ARG A 332 16.75 18.76 -25.53
CA ARG A 332 17.67 18.13 -24.57
C ARG A 332 16.92 17.78 -23.29
N VAL A 333 16.54 16.51 -23.16
CA VAL A 333 15.82 16.00 -21.99
C VAL A 333 16.77 15.68 -20.84
N LEU A 334 16.51 16.24 -19.65
CA LEU A 334 17.24 15.92 -18.43
C LEU A 334 17.21 14.42 -18.15
N LYS A 335 18.39 13.83 -17.91
CA LYS A 335 18.51 12.42 -17.57
C LYS A 335 18.26 12.20 -16.09
N LEU A 336 17.44 11.19 -15.75
CA LEU A 336 17.22 10.78 -14.37
C LEU A 336 18.54 10.55 -13.62
N GLY A 337 18.64 11.12 -12.41
CA GLY A 337 19.82 11.07 -11.54
C GLY A 337 20.93 12.09 -11.88
N LYS A 338 20.69 13.01 -12.82
CA LYS A 338 21.61 14.11 -13.13
C LYS A 338 21.07 15.42 -12.55
N ALA A 339 22.00 16.28 -12.14
CA ALA A 339 21.68 17.66 -11.80
C ALA A 339 21.31 18.43 -13.08
N VAL A 340 20.41 19.40 -12.93
CA VAL A 340 20.00 20.28 -14.02
C VAL A 340 21.19 21.08 -14.53
N SER A 341 21.39 21.04 -15.85
CA SER A 341 22.34 21.88 -16.58
C SER A 341 21.63 23.05 -17.26
N LYS A 342 22.39 24.10 -17.60
CA LYS A 342 21.93 25.20 -18.47
C LYS A 342 21.62 24.73 -19.90
N ASP A 343 22.14 23.55 -20.23
CA ASP A 343 21.94 22.88 -21.51
C ASP A 343 20.74 21.94 -21.52
N ASP A 344 20.03 21.76 -20.41
CA ASP A 344 18.79 20.99 -20.43
C ASP A 344 17.64 21.88 -20.90
N ASP A 345 16.85 21.37 -21.83
CA ASP A 345 15.71 22.08 -22.39
C ASP A 345 14.44 21.76 -21.59
N ILE A 346 14.20 20.47 -21.33
CA ILE A 346 12.99 19.98 -20.65
C ILE A 346 13.27 18.82 -19.68
N VAL A 347 12.36 18.60 -18.74
CA VAL A 347 12.27 17.39 -17.91
C VAL A 347 10.99 16.64 -18.25
N ILE A 348 11.09 15.33 -18.43
CA ILE A 348 9.94 14.45 -18.63
C ILE A 348 9.81 13.54 -17.41
N THR A 349 8.68 13.59 -16.71
CA THR A 349 8.38 12.67 -15.60
C THR A 349 7.16 11.83 -15.92
N ALA A 350 7.40 10.60 -16.39
CA ALA A 350 6.35 9.64 -16.75
C ALA A 350 5.78 8.95 -15.50
N ASN A 351 4.47 8.94 -15.38
CA ASN A 351 3.67 8.30 -14.33
C ASN A 351 2.64 7.40 -15.01
N GLU A 352 3.12 6.27 -15.51
CA GLU A 352 2.33 5.31 -16.29
C GLU A 352 1.59 5.93 -17.49
N ARG A 353 0.27 6.14 -17.40
CA ARG A 353 -0.57 6.65 -18.49
C ARG A 353 -0.64 8.18 -18.56
N MET A 354 0.16 8.87 -17.75
CA MET A 354 0.33 10.31 -17.84
C MET A 354 1.82 10.66 -17.74
N ALA A 355 2.17 11.88 -18.14
CA ALA A 355 3.49 12.43 -17.89
C ALA A 355 3.38 13.93 -17.65
N TYR A 356 4.29 14.46 -16.85
CA TYR A 356 4.52 15.90 -16.79
C TYR A 356 5.74 16.26 -17.63
N ILE A 357 5.65 17.41 -18.29
CA ILE A 357 6.75 18.00 -19.04
C ILE A 357 7.00 19.38 -18.44
N TYR A 358 8.23 19.58 -17.94
CA TYR A 358 8.65 20.83 -17.32
C TYR A 358 9.66 21.49 -18.26
N LYS A 359 9.51 22.80 -18.48
CA LYS A 359 10.55 23.59 -19.14
C LYS A 359 11.69 23.89 -18.16
N ILE A 360 12.91 23.71 -18.62
CA ILE A 360 14.13 24.20 -17.96
C ILE A 360 14.63 25.44 -18.68
N ASN A 361 14.65 25.38 -20.00
CA ASN A 361 14.96 26.52 -20.85
C ASN A 361 13.72 27.41 -21.00
N GLU A 362 13.75 28.58 -20.35
CA GLU A 362 12.63 29.53 -20.29
C GLU A 362 12.26 30.14 -21.65
N SER A 363 13.14 30.03 -22.66
CA SER A 363 12.85 30.53 -24.02
C SER A 363 11.95 29.59 -24.84
N LEU A 364 11.69 28.38 -24.35
CA LEU A 364 10.84 27.40 -25.04
C LEU A 364 9.34 27.71 -24.87
N SER A 365 8.59 27.53 -25.96
CA SER A 365 7.13 27.57 -25.95
C SER A 365 6.57 26.19 -25.61
N LEU A 366 5.73 26.13 -24.57
CA LEU A 366 4.99 24.92 -24.21
C LEU A 366 3.94 24.58 -25.28
N GLU A 367 3.42 25.57 -25.99
CA GLU A 367 2.48 25.40 -27.10
C GLU A 367 3.13 24.62 -28.24
N ASN A 368 4.38 24.91 -28.58
CA ASN A 368 5.12 24.15 -29.61
C ASN A 368 5.35 22.70 -29.17
N ILE A 369 5.74 22.47 -27.91
CA ILE A 369 5.88 21.12 -27.35
C ILE A 369 4.54 20.37 -27.41
N ALA A 370 3.44 21.03 -27.03
CA ALA A 370 2.11 20.46 -27.08
C ALA A 370 1.70 20.11 -28.52
N GLN A 371 1.97 20.97 -29.50
CA GLN A 371 1.71 20.69 -30.91
C GLN A 371 2.49 19.48 -31.42
N THR A 372 3.77 19.34 -31.04
CA THR A 372 4.56 18.14 -31.36
C THR A 372 3.91 16.88 -30.78
N LEU A 373 3.47 16.93 -29.51
CA LEU A 373 2.81 15.80 -28.86
C LEU A 373 1.45 15.45 -29.49
N GLN A 374 0.69 16.44 -29.94
CA GLN A 374 -0.60 16.24 -30.64
C GLN A 374 -0.47 15.42 -31.93
N THR A 375 0.72 15.30 -32.50
CA THR A 375 0.95 14.44 -33.66
C THR A 375 0.81 12.94 -33.36
N ASP A 376 0.94 12.54 -32.09
CA ASP A 376 0.71 11.16 -31.65
C ASP A 376 -0.74 10.98 -31.20
N ASN A 377 -1.55 10.34 -32.05
CA ASN A 377 -2.98 10.12 -31.82
C ASN A 377 -3.32 9.26 -30.59
N ARG A 378 -2.32 8.65 -29.93
CA ARG A 378 -2.50 7.88 -28.70
C ARG A 378 -2.54 8.79 -27.47
N ILE A 379 -2.03 10.02 -27.57
CA ILE A 379 -2.14 11.03 -26.51
C ILE A 379 -3.56 11.60 -26.55
N GLY A 380 -4.41 11.10 -25.66
CA GLY A 380 -5.82 11.50 -25.62
C GLY A 380 -6.08 12.88 -25.00
N TRP A 381 -5.13 13.42 -24.24
CA TRP A 381 -5.31 14.69 -23.52
C TRP A 381 -3.97 15.35 -23.20
N ILE A 382 -3.92 16.69 -23.35
CA ILE A 382 -2.81 17.57 -23.00
C ILE A 382 -3.44 18.83 -22.37
N ALA A 383 -2.86 19.34 -21.29
CA ALA A 383 -3.32 20.55 -20.60
C ALA A 383 -2.16 21.39 -20.08
#